data_AF-G8NY03-F1
#
_entry.id   AF-G8NY03-F1
#
_cell.length_a   1.000
_cell.length_b   1.000
_cell.length_c   1.000
_cell.angle_alpha   90.00
_cell.angle_beta   90.00
_cell.angle_gamma   90.00
#
_symmetry.space_group_name_H-M   'P 1'
#
loop_
_entity.id
_entity.type
_entity.pdbx_description
1 polymer ?
#
loop_
_entity_poly.entity_id
_entity_poly.type
_entity_poly.pdbx_seq_one_letter_code
_entity_poly.pdbx_strand_id
1 'polypeptide(L)'
;MAITLTPELEAIVREDARLFGFENAGTYLAERLTAMHEQELFFSENRQEISAMIEEGWEQAERGELLSPEEAKLNLTKWKQEFLTKRSAA
;
A
#
# COMPACT_ATOMS: atom_id res chain seq x y z
N MET A 1 -23.15 -13.61 -9.49
CA MET A 1 -22.89 -15.07 -9.65
C MET A 1 -22.58 -15.66 -8.29
N ALA A 2 -22.74 -16.97 -8.09
CA ALA A 2 -22.31 -17.64 -6.86
C ALA A 2 -21.01 -18.41 -7.10
N ILE A 3 -20.04 -18.27 -6.19
CA ILE A 3 -18.77 -19.01 -6.20
C ILE A 3 -18.75 -19.90 -4.96
N THR A 4 -18.49 -21.19 -5.15
CA THR A 4 -18.41 -22.15 -4.05
C THR A 4 -16.95 -22.40 -3.73
N LEU A 5 -16.59 -22.26 -2.45
CA LEU A 5 -15.26 -22.58 -1.95
C LEU A 5 -15.16 -24.06 -1.60
N THR A 6 -13.94 -24.60 -1.65
CA THR A 6 -13.69 -25.89 -1.01
C THR A 6 -13.75 -25.74 0.52
N PRO A 7 -14.00 -26.82 1.28
CA PRO A 7 -14.03 -26.76 2.74
C PRO A 7 -12.75 -26.19 3.35
N GLU A 8 -11.59 -26.50 2.77
CA GLU A 8 -10.29 -26.03 3.24
C GLU A 8 -10.15 -24.51 3.07
N LEU A 9 -10.57 -23.98 1.91
CA LEU A 9 -10.55 -22.54 1.65
C LEU A 9 -11.58 -21.81 2.51
N GLU A 10 -12.76 -22.39 2.71
CA GLU A 10 -13.76 -21.82 3.60
C GLU A 10 -13.24 -21.69 5.05
N ALA A 11 -12.51 -22.70 5.55
CA ALA A 11 -11.90 -22.64 6.87
C ALA A 11 -10.86 -21.52 6.98
N ILE A 12 -9.99 -21.36 5.96
CA ILE A 12 -9.00 -20.27 5.90
C ILE A 12 -9.69 -18.91 5.91
N VAL A 13 -10.68 -18.70 5.04
CA VAL A 13 -11.37 -17.42 4.91
C VAL A 13 -12.12 -17.06 6.20
N ARG A 14 -12.76 -18.04 6.85
CA ARG A 14 -13.45 -17.82 8.13
C ARG A 14 -12.46 -17.43 9.24
N GLU A 15 -11.31 -18.09 9.30
CA GLU A 15 -10.28 -17.77 10.29
C GLU A 15 -9.67 -16.39 10.03
N ASP A 16 -9.35 -16.06 8.78
CA ASP A 16 -8.84 -14.74 8.42
C ASP A 16 -9.85 -13.64 8.72
N ALA A 17 -11.11 -13.82 8.36
CA ALA A 17 -12.17 -12.87 8.68
C ALA A 17 -12.22 -12.61 10.20
N ARG A 18 -12.13 -13.66 11.03
CA ARG A 18 -12.08 -13.55 12.49
C ARG A 18 -10.82 -12.83 12.97
N LEU A 19 -9.64 -13.20 12.47
CA LEU A 19 -8.35 -12.60 12.86
C LEU A 19 -8.29 -11.11 12.53
N PHE A 20 -8.83 -10.72 11.38
CA PHE A 20 -8.86 -9.33 10.93
C PHE A 20 -10.10 -8.55 11.40
N GLY A 21 -10.96 -9.14 12.25
CA GLY A 21 -12.08 -8.45 12.88
C GLY A 21 -13.27 -8.16 11.97
N PHE A 22 -13.43 -8.93 10.89
CA PHE A 22 -14.56 -8.84 9.99
C PHE A 22 -15.80 -9.53 10.56
N GLU A 23 -16.97 -8.99 10.24
CA GLU A 23 -18.26 -9.54 10.66
C GLU A 23 -18.49 -10.95 10.09
N ASN A 24 -18.09 -11.19 8.84
CA ASN A 24 -18.22 -12.48 8.18
C ASN A 24 -17.20 -12.65 7.04
N ALA A 25 -17.04 -13.91 6.63
CA ALA A 25 -16.17 -14.32 5.52
C ALA A 25 -16.49 -13.62 4.19
N GLY A 26 -17.77 -13.34 3.93
CA GLY A 26 -18.20 -12.66 2.71
C GLY A 26 -17.73 -11.21 2.63
N THR A 27 -17.90 -10.44 3.71
CA THR A 27 -17.40 -9.06 3.80
C THR A 27 -15.88 -9.02 3.65
N TYR A 28 -15.17 -9.92 4.34
CA TYR A 28 -13.73 -10.05 4.20
C TYR A 28 -13.30 -10.30 2.75
N LEU A 29 -13.93 -11.27 2.07
CA LEU A 29 -13.62 -11.56 0.67
C LEU A 29 -13.92 -10.39 -0.25
N ALA A 30 -15.05 -9.71 -0.06
CA ALA A 30 -15.45 -8.58 -0.89
C ALA A 30 -14.43 -7.44 -0.81
N GLU A 31 -14.02 -7.06 0.41
CA GLU A 31 -13.01 -6.01 0.59
C GLU A 31 -11.65 -6.42 0.05
N ARG A 32 -11.20 -7.66 0.30
CA ARG A 32 -9.90 -8.14 -0.19
C ARG A 32 -9.84 -8.23 -1.71
N LEU A 33 -10.90 -8.72 -2.35
CA LEU A 33 -10.95 -8.80 -3.81
C LEU A 33 -11.05 -7.41 -4.45
N THR A 34 -11.81 -6.49 -3.85
CA THR A 34 -11.89 -5.10 -4.33
C THR A 34 -10.53 -4.43 -4.23
N ALA A 35 -9.87 -4.50 -3.08
CA ALA A 35 -8.55 -3.92 -2.89
C ALA A 35 -7.51 -4.53 -3.84
N MET A 36 -7.55 -5.85 -4.07
CA MET A 36 -6.66 -6.52 -5.03
C MET A 36 -6.92 -6.05 -6.46
N HIS A 37 -8.19 -5.88 -6.84
CA HIS A 37 -8.56 -5.39 -8.16
C HIS A 37 -8.11 -3.93 -8.38
N GLU A 38 -8.34 -3.06 -7.41
CA GLU A 38 -7.90 -1.66 -7.45
C GLU A 38 -6.37 -1.55 -7.55
N GLN A 39 -5.64 -2.36 -6.78
CA GLN A 39 -4.19 -2.44 -6.87
C GLN A 39 -3.73 -2.89 -8.25
N GLU A 40 -4.29 -3.97 -8.80
CA GLU A 40 -3.90 -4.47 -10.12
C GLU A 40 -4.23 -3.45 -11.21
N LEU A 41 -5.40 -2.79 -11.12
CA LEU A 41 -5.77 -1.73 -12.06
C LEU A 41 -4.76 -0.59 -12.01
N PHE A 42 -4.44 -0.08 -10.81
CA PHE A 42 -3.43 0.96 -10.63
C PHE A 42 -2.07 0.55 -11.21
N PHE A 43 -1.59 -0.65 -10.90
CA PHE A 43 -0.31 -1.13 -11.44
C PHE A 43 -0.34 -1.30 -12.95
N SER A 44 -1.46 -1.74 -13.52
CA SER A 44 -1.60 -1.92 -14.96
C SER A 44 -1.58 -0.57 -15.70
N GLU A 45 -2.26 0.44 -15.17
CA GLU A 45 -2.37 1.77 -15.76
C GLU A 45 -1.08 2.58 -15.60
N ASN A 46 -0.36 2.40 -14.48
CA ASN A 46 0.80 3.20 -14.12
C ASN A 46 2.12 2.44 -14.27
N ARG A 47 2.12 1.28 -14.95
CA ARG A 47 3.29 0.38 -15.06
C ARG A 47 4.54 1.10 -15.53
N GLN A 48 4.43 1.92 -16.58
CA GLN A 48 5.58 2.62 -17.17
C GLN A 48 6.14 3.68 -16.22
N GLU A 49 5.28 4.46 -15.57
CA GLU A 49 5.69 5.47 -14.60
C GLU A 49 6.38 4.83 -13.39
N ILE A 50 5.80 3.76 -12.84
CA ILE A 50 6.39 3.02 -11.71
C ILE A 50 7.74 2.43 -12.11
N SER A 51 7.87 1.85 -13.31
CA SER A 51 9.15 1.36 -13.81
C SER A 51 10.20 2.47 -13.92
N ALA A 52 9.82 3.65 -14.44
CA ALA A 52 10.72 4.79 -14.53
C ALA A 52 11.18 5.29 -13.14
N MET A 53 10.26 5.38 -12.16
CA MET A 53 10.61 5.77 -10.79
C MET A 53 11.57 4.76 -10.12
N ILE A 54 11.38 3.46 -10.38
CA ILE A 54 12.27 2.42 -9.86
C ILE A 54 13.66 2.54 -10.50
N GLU A 55 13.73 2.72 -11.81
CA GLU A 55 15.00 2.88 -12.54
C GLU A 55 15.75 4.12 -12.06
N GLU A 56 15.07 5.26 -11.97
CA GLU A 56 15.66 6.50 -11.44
C GLU A 56 16.22 6.30 -10.02
N GLY A 57 15.46 5.67 -9.13
CA GLY A 57 15.91 5.39 -7.76
C GLY A 57 17.13 4.46 -7.71
N TRP A 58 17.20 3.47 -8.61
CA TRP A 58 18.38 2.61 -8.74
C TRP A 58 19.60 3.37 -9.24
N GLU A 59 19.46 4.21 -10.26
CA GLU A 59 20.58 5.01 -10.76
C GLU A 59 21.09 6.01 -9.70
N GLN A 60 20.18 6.64 -8.94
CA GLN A 60 20.55 7.48 -7.80
C GLN A 60 21.34 6.69 -6.75
N ALA A 61 20.94 5.45 -6.48
CA ALA A 61 21.65 4.57 -5.56
C ALA A 61 23.06 4.23 -6.05
N GLU A 62 23.22 3.91 -7.34
CA GLU A 62 24.52 3.64 -7.95
C GLU A 62 25.46 4.85 -7.91
N ARG A 63 24.91 6.06 -8.05
CA ARG A 63 25.66 7.32 -7.90
C ARG A 63 25.98 7.69 -6.44
N GLY A 64 25.43 6.96 -5.47
CA GLY A 64 25.62 7.23 -4.04
C GLY A 64 24.80 8.42 -3.52
N GLU A 65 23.68 8.74 -4.17
CA GLU A 65 22.81 9.88 -3.85
C GLU A 65 21.71 9.55 -2.83
N LEU A 66 21.71 8.34 -2.26
CA LEU A 66 20.75 7.97 -1.23
C LEU A 66 20.98 8.76 0.06
N LEU A 67 19.88 9.21 0.66
CA LEU A 67 19.91 9.83 1.97
C LEU A 67 20.31 8.82 3.05
N SER A 68 21.13 9.26 3.98
CA SER A 68 21.29 8.54 5.24
C SER A 68 19.97 8.53 6.04
N PRO A 69 19.77 7.56 6.94
CA PRO A 69 18.61 7.54 7.83
C PRO A 69 18.42 8.85 8.62
N GLU A 70 19.52 9.47 9.04
CA GLU A 70 19.54 10.73 9.78
C GLU A 70 19.04 11.89 8.91
N GLU A 71 19.52 11.99 7.66
CA GLU A 71 19.09 13.00 6.70
C GLU A 71 17.62 12.84 6.33
N ALA A 72 17.17 11.60 6.08
CA ALA A 72 15.77 11.31 5.80
C ALA A 72 14.86 11.73 6.97
N LYS A 73 15.25 11.41 8.21
CA LYS A 73 14.50 11.80 9.42
C LYS A 73 14.46 13.31 9.62
N LEU A 74 15.57 14.01 9.36
CA LEU A 74 15.62 15.47 9.43
C LEU A 74 14.67 16.09 8.40
N ASN A 75 14.69 15.61 7.15
CA ASN A 75 13.85 16.11 6.07
C ASN A 75 12.35 15.89 6.38
N LEU A 76 11.98 14.68 6.84
CA LEU A 76 10.60 14.39 7.27
C LEU A 76 10.14 15.28 8.41
N THR A 77 11.02 15.56 9.38
CA THR A 77 10.69 16.43 10.52
C THR A 77 10.43 17.86 10.07
N LYS A 78 11.29 18.40 9.19
CA LYS A 78 11.10 19.74 8.60
C LYS A 78 9.80 19.83 7.82
N TRP A 79 9.54 18.88 6.93
CA TRP A 79 8.30 18.82 6.16
C TRP A 79 7.06 18.78 7.07
N LYS A 80 7.09 17.95 8.13
CA LYS A 80 5.99 17.86 9.10
C LYS A 80 5.75 19.19 9.82
N GLN A 81 6.81 19.90 10.21
CA GLN A 81 6.69 21.21 10.85
C GLN A 81 6.05 22.22 9.90
N GLU A 82 6.52 22.30 8.65
CA GLU A 82 5.95 23.20 7.63
C GLU A 82 4.47 22.91 7.37
N PHE A 83 4.10 21.63 7.26
CA PHE A 83 2.72 21.21 7.09
C PHE A 83 1.84 21.67 8.27
N LEU A 84 2.28 21.46 9.50
CA LEU A 84 1.54 21.87 10.70
C LEU A 84 1.39 23.39 10.80
N THR A 85 2.45 24.15 10.47
CA THR A 85 2.41 25.62 10.44
C THR A 85 1.39 26.12 9.42
N LYS A 86 1.40 25.59 8.19
CA LYS A 86 0.43 25.94 7.15
C LYS A 86 -1.01 25.63 7.59
N ARG A 87 -1.22 24.49 8.24
CA ARG A 87 -2.55 24.09 8.75
C ARG A 87 -3.05 24.98 9.89
N SER A 88 -2.16 25.47 10.75
CA SER A 88 -2.53 26.39 11.84
C SER A 88 -2.77 27.84 11.39
N ALA A 89 -2.33 28.19 10.18
CA ALA A 89 -2.51 29.51 9.58
C ALA A 89 -3.73 29.61 8.65
N ALA A 90 -4.45 28.51 8.44
CA ALA A 90 -5.68 28.39 7.67
C ALA A 90 -6.88 28.24 8.62
#